data_AF-A0A2E4WMD6-F1
#
_entry.id   AF-A0A2E4WMD6-F1
#
_cell.length_a   1.000
_cell.length_b   1.000
_cell.length_c   1.000
_cell.angle_alpha   90.00
_cell.angle_beta   90.00
_cell.angle_gamma   90.00
#
_symmetry.space_group_name_H-M   'P 1'
#
loop_
_entity.id
_entity.type
_entity.pdbx_description
1 polymer ?
#
loop_
_entity_poly.entity_id
_entity_poly.type
_entity_poly.pdbx_seq_one_letter_code
_entity_poly.pdbx_strand_id
1 'polypeptide(L)'
;MENVYHNLDKIVLSIRKSSSILERIPEKCSSKVFYSKIRPFLSGWPEKGVIYEGVSDNPMKFVGGSAAQSSLLQSIDLILGVNHNHPDSSPFLLEMRNYMPRKHRDFIKYIQSLTPLKDYIDNSGISELKEKINLCFESLEGFRNKHLKIALNYIKRQKMDETTYLGTGSTDFVSFLNRTKTETAKSKIDI
;
A
#
# COMPACT_ATOMS: atom_id res chain seq x y z
N MET A 1 5.89 -29.26 -3.88
CA MET A 1 5.51 -28.44 -5.04
C MET A 1 4.01 -28.12 -5.05
N GLU A 2 3.14 -29.13 -5.00
CA GLU A 2 1.67 -28.95 -5.00
C GLU A 2 1.15 -27.98 -3.92
N ASN A 3 1.70 -28.05 -2.70
CA ASN A 3 1.34 -27.13 -1.61
C ASN A 3 1.73 -25.66 -1.91
N VAL A 4 2.88 -25.42 -2.56
CA VAL A 4 3.31 -24.05 -2.93
C VAL A 4 2.39 -23.49 -4.00
N TYR A 5 2.10 -24.28 -5.05
CA TYR A 5 1.21 -23.89 -6.13
C TYR A 5 -0.19 -23.52 -5.59
N HIS A 6 -0.77 -24.38 -4.75
CA HIS A 6 -2.07 -24.16 -4.13
C HIS A 6 -2.11 -22.90 -3.25
N ASN A 7 -1.04 -22.61 -2.51
CA ASN A 7 -0.98 -21.41 -1.68
C ASN A 7 -0.81 -20.13 -2.52
N LEU A 8 -0.07 -20.16 -3.62
CA LEU A 8 -0.03 -19.04 -4.57
C LEU A 8 -1.43 -18.77 -5.15
N ASP A 9 -2.19 -19.83 -5.48
CA ASP A 9 -3.59 -19.70 -5.88
C ASP A 9 -4.46 -19.00 -4.84
N LYS A 10 -4.31 -19.38 -3.57
CA LYS A 10 -5.04 -18.72 -2.47
C LYS A 10 -4.66 -17.24 -2.35
N ILE A 11 -3.40 -16.89 -2.56
CA ILE A 11 -2.95 -15.49 -2.56
C ILE A 11 -3.62 -14.72 -3.70
N VAL A 12 -3.59 -15.26 -4.93
CA VAL A 12 -4.27 -14.67 -6.10
C VAL A 12 -5.74 -14.42 -5.81
N LEU A 13 -6.47 -15.45 -5.35
CA LEU A 13 -7.89 -15.36 -5.04
C LEU A 13 -8.18 -14.33 -3.94
N SER A 14 -7.34 -14.27 -2.90
CA SER A 14 -7.50 -13.33 -1.79
C SER A 14 -7.29 -11.87 -2.22
N ILE A 15 -6.28 -11.60 -3.07
CA ILE A 15 -6.02 -10.27 -3.61
C ILE A 15 -7.17 -9.84 -4.55
N ARG A 16 -7.65 -10.75 -5.41
CA ARG A 16 -8.79 -10.48 -6.30
C ARG A 16 -10.06 -10.20 -5.51
N LYS A 17 -10.35 -10.99 -4.47
CA LYS A 17 -11.49 -10.75 -3.57
C LYS A 17 -11.37 -9.40 -2.85
N SER A 18 -10.19 -9.06 -2.36
CA SER A 18 -9.93 -7.75 -1.75
C SER A 18 -10.13 -6.60 -2.74
N SER A 19 -9.74 -6.81 -3.99
CA SER A 19 -9.97 -5.85 -5.09
C SER A 19 -11.46 -5.64 -5.36
N SER A 20 -12.25 -6.70 -5.40
CA SER A 20 -13.71 -6.61 -5.57
C SER A 20 -14.37 -5.89 -4.39
N ILE A 21 -13.91 -6.13 -3.15
CA ILE A 21 -14.41 -5.41 -1.97
C ILE A 21 -14.05 -3.92 -2.05
N LEU A 22 -12.84 -3.59 -2.48
CA LEU A 22 -12.38 -2.19 -2.64
C LEU A 22 -13.29 -1.41 -3.61
N GLU A 23 -13.77 -2.04 -4.67
CA GLU A 23 -14.67 -1.43 -5.65
C GLU A 23 -16.07 -1.10 -5.09
N ARG A 24 -16.41 -1.63 -3.91
CA ARG A 24 -17.69 -1.38 -3.24
C ARG A 24 -17.71 -0.11 -2.39
N ILE A 25 -16.58 0.59 -2.25
CA ILE A 25 -16.50 1.88 -1.53
C ILE A 25 -17.62 2.86 -1.97
N PRO A 26 -17.91 3.04 -3.27
CA PRO A 26 -18.98 3.94 -3.72
C PRO A 26 -20.39 3.56 -3.27
N GLU A 27 -20.65 2.31 -2.89
CA GLU A 27 -21.97 1.87 -2.40
C GLU A 27 -22.37 2.59 -1.11
N LYS A 28 -21.39 2.95 -0.26
CA LYS A 28 -21.62 3.49 1.09
C LYS A 28 -20.80 4.73 1.41
N CYS A 29 -19.95 5.19 0.50
CA CYS A 29 -19.08 6.35 0.71
C CYS A 29 -19.13 7.27 -0.51
N SER A 30 -19.87 8.39 -0.39
CA SER A 30 -19.87 9.44 -1.42
C SER A 30 -18.50 10.11 -1.49
N SER A 31 -17.95 10.27 -2.70
CA SER A 31 -16.66 10.94 -2.91
C SER A 31 -16.66 12.38 -2.41
N LYS A 32 -17.76 13.12 -2.60
CA LYS A 32 -17.92 14.49 -2.11
C LYS A 32 -17.92 14.55 -0.59
N VAL A 33 -18.65 13.64 0.07
CA VAL A 33 -18.72 13.56 1.53
C VAL A 33 -17.35 13.15 2.09
N PHE A 34 -16.71 12.13 1.53
CA PHE A 34 -15.37 11.73 1.93
C PHE A 34 -14.40 12.90 1.87
N TYR A 35 -14.33 13.59 0.72
CA TYR A 35 -13.36 14.66 0.51
C TYR A 35 -13.58 15.87 1.43
N SER A 36 -14.83 16.33 1.56
CA SER A 36 -15.14 17.59 2.25
C SER A 36 -15.47 17.43 3.73
N LYS A 37 -15.93 16.26 4.17
CA LYS A 37 -16.42 16.04 5.54
C LYS A 37 -15.61 15.04 6.34
N ILE A 38 -14.95 14.06 5.70
CA ILE A 38 -14.22 13.01 6.43
C ILE A 38 -12.71 13.26 6.37
N ARG A 39 -12.17 13.42 5.16
CA ARG A 39 -10.74 13.58 4.91
C ARG A 39 -10.07 14.68 5.76
N PRO A 40 -10.70 15.84 6.06
CA PRO A 40 -10.08 16.83 6.94
C PRO A 40 -9.73 16.30 8.33
N PHE A 41 -10.55 15.41 8.89
CA PHE A 41 -10.30 14.78 10.20
C PHE A 41 -9.27 13.65 10.15
N LEU A 42 -8.90 13.19 8.96
CA LEU A 42 -7.86 12.18 8.74
C LEU A 42 -6.50 12.80 8.40
N SER A 43 -6.44 14.11 8.17
CA SER A 43 -5.21 14.83 7.92
C SER A 43 -4.32 14.86 9.16
N GLY A 44 -3.01 14.91 8.95
CA GLY A 44 -2.04 15.03 10.02
C GLY A 44 -2.00 16.44 10.62
N TRP A 45 -1.01 16.65 11.47
CA TRP A 45 -0.82 17.93 12.14
C TRP A 45 -0.38 19.03 11.17
N PRO A 46 -0.69 20.31 11.48
CA PRO A 46 -0.15 21.45 10.74
C PRO A 46 1.38 21.48 10.79
N GLU A 47 2.00 22.27 9.92
CA GLU A 47 3.46 22.36 9.83
C GLU A 47 4.15 22.71 11.16
N LYS A 48 3.51 23.56 11.97
CA LYS A 48 4.00 23.94 13.31
C LYS A 48 3.86 22.83 14.37
N GLY A 49 3.21 21.71 14.06
CA GLY A 49 2.87 20.66 15.02
C GLY A 49 1.74 21.05 15.97
N VAL A 50 1.49 20.20 16.97
CA VAL A 50 0.49 20.39 18.03
C VAL A 50 1.15 20.18 19.39
N ILE A 51 0.79 21.02 20.37
CA ILE A 51 1.22 20.85 21.76
C ILE A 51 0.33 19.77 22.40
N TYR A 52 0.98 18.77 23.00
CA TYR A 52 0.31 17.75 23.78
C TYR A 52 0.45 18.12 25.26
N GLU A 53 -0.53 18.86 25.78
CA GLU A 53 -0.54 19.37 27.16
C GLU A 53 -0.33 18.22 28.16
N GLY A 54 0.59 18.41 29.11
CA GLY A 54 0.97 17.39 30.10
C GLY A 54 1.90 16.28 29.58
N VAL A 55 2.26 16.30 28.28
CA VAL A 55 3.19 15.33 27.67
C VAL A 55 4.45 16.01 27.15
N SER A 56 4.31 17.14 26.44
CA SER A 56 5.44 17.88 25.87
C SER A 56 5.10 19.35 25.72
N ASP A 57 5.99 20.23 26.21
CA ASP A 57 5.90 21.68 26.01
C ASP A 57 6.30 22.09 24.58
N ASN A 58 7.01 21.22 23.85
CA ASN A 58 7.36 21.42 22.46
C ASN A 58 6.25 20.87 21.53
N PRO A 59 5.88 21.59 20.45
CA PRO A 59 4.96 21.08 19.45
C PRO A 59 5.48 19.79 18.78
N MET A 60 4.61 18.80 18.64
CA MET A 60 4.92 17.52 18.02
C MET A 60 4.20 17.38 16.67
N LYS A 61 4.83 16.71 15.70
CA LYS A 61 4.29 16.46 14.36
C LYS A 61 4.16 14.95 14.11
N PHE A 62 3.01 14.54 13.59
CA PHE A 62 2.67 13.17 13.24
C PHE A 62 1.82 13.21 11.97
N VAL A 63 1.95 12.17 11.15
CA VAL A 63 1.26 12.11 9.87
C VAL A 63 -0.23 11.79 10.03
N GLY A 64 -1.02 12.16 9.03
CA GLY A 64 -2.42 11.76 8.95
C GLY A 64 -2.59 10.29 8.64
N GLY A 65 -3.83 9.83 8.77
CA GLY A 65 -4.21 8.45 8.45
C GLY A 65 -4.04 8.16 6.96
N SER A 66 -3.37 7.06 6.60
CA SER A 66 -3.23 6.63 5.22
C SER A 66 -3.28 5.11 5.07
N ALA A 67 -3.68 4.63 3.88
CA ALA A 67 -3.70 3.20 3.58
C ALA A 67 -2.32 2.53 3.71
N ALA A 68 -1.22 3.29 3.61
CA ALA A 68 0.13 2.78 3.75
C ALA A 68 0.49 2.38 5.21
N GLN A 69 -0.33 2.78 6.18
CA GLN A 69 -0.28 2.30 7.57
C GLN A 69 -0.94 0.92 7.73
N SER A 70 -1.59 0.38 6.69
CA SER A 70 -2.01 -1.02 6.67
C SER A 70 -0.80 -1.94 6.52
N SER A 71 -0.64 -2.87 7.46
CA SER A 71 0.43 -3.86 7.41
C SER A 71 0.23 -4.91 6.32
N LEU A 72 -0.99 -5.04 5.78
CA LEU A 72 -1.36 -6.11 4.84
C LEU A 72 -0.56 -6.04 3.54
N LEU A 73 -0.61 -4.89 2.83
CA LEU A 73 0.06 -4.77 1.53
C LEU A 73 1.58 -4.84 1.68
N GLN A 74 2.15 -4.15 2.69
CA GLN A 74 3.59 -4.23 2.94
C GLN A 74 4.06 -5.66 3.29
N SER A 75 3.21 -6.47 3.94
CA SER A 75 3.53 -7.88 4.20
C SER A 75 3.45 -8.73 2.93
N ILE A 76 2.43 -8.52 2.10
CA ILE A 76 2.29 -9.21 0.80
C ILE A 76 3.47 -8.86 -0.11
N ASP A 77 3.88 -7.59 -0.16
CA ASP A 77 5.02 -7.12 -0.93
C ASP A 77 6.30 -7.87 -0.53
N LEU A 78 6.59 -7.94 0.77
CA LEU A 78 7.76 -8.66 1.28
C LEU A 78 7.70 -10.16 1.02
N ILE A 79 6.54 -10.80 1.23
CA ILE A 79 6.36 -12.25 0.98
C ILE A 79 6.60 -12.57 -0.49
N LEU A 80 6.01 -11.79 -1.40
CA LEU A 80 6.15 -12.03 -2.84
C LEU A 80 7.53 -11.60 -3.37
N GLY A 81 8.21 -10.67 -2.71
CA GLY A 81 9.50 -10.11 -3.17
C GLY A 81 9.35 -8.86 -4.03
N VAL A 82 8.31 -8.05 -3.81
CA VAL A 82 8.18 -6.71 -4.41
C VAL A 82 9.10 -5.75 -3.66
N ASN A 83 10.08 -5.19 -4.37
CA ASN A 83 11.03 -4.23 -3.80
C ASN A 83 10.61 -2.78 -4.07
N HIS A 84 10.38 -2.02 -3.01
CA HIS A 84 10.08 -0.59 -3.04
C HIS A 84 11.33 0.22 -2.68
N ASN A 85 12.26 0.32 -3.62
CA ASN A 85 13.58 0.95 -3.42
C ASN A 85 13.64 2.38 -3.97
N HIS A 86 12.61 2.83 -4.69
CA HIS A 86 12.62 4.17 -5.26
C HIS A 86 12.52 5.25 -4.17
N PRO A 87 13.26 6.38 -4.28
CA PRO A 87 13.17 7.49 -3.32
C PRO A 87 11.75 8.03 -3.12
N ASP A 88 10.92 8.01 -4.15
CA ASP A 88 9.50 8.43 -4.07
C ASP A 88 8.58 7.46 -3.31
N SER A 89 8.97 6.21 -3.06
CA SER A 89 8.11 5.19 -2.41
C SER A 89 8.68 4.69 -1.09
N SER A 90 9.98 4.37 -1.06
CA SER A 90 10.62 3.70 0.07
C SER A 90 10.53 4.47 1.39
N PRO A 91 10.95 5.76 1.46
CA PRO A 91 11.00 6.49 2.72
C PRO A 91 9.61 6.61 3.36
N PHE A 92 8.58 6.87 2.54
CA PHE A 92 7.22 6.97 3.03
C PHE A 92 6.68 5.64 3.55
N LEU A 93 6.87 4.52 2.82
CA LEU A 93 6.42 3.21 3.27
C LEU A 93 7.10 2.78 4.58
N LEU A 94 8.40 3.04 4.72
CA LEU A 94 9.16 2.76 5.93
C LEU A 94 8.67 3.62 7.10
N GLU A 95 8.45 4.92 6.89
CA GLU A 95 7.92 5.81 7.92
C GLU A 95 6.53 5.35 8.39
N MET A 96 5.66 4.93 7.47
CA MET A 96 4.32 4.42 7.84
C MET A 96 4.35 3.17 8.70
N ARG A 97 5.46 2.41 8.72
CA ARG A 97 5.60 1.28 9.65
C ARG A 97 5.58 1.76 11.10
N ASN A 98 6.10 2.95 11.42
CA ASN A 98 6.08 3.50 12.78
C ASN A 98 4.65 3.69 13.33
N TYR A 99 3.67 3.81 12.44
CA TYR A 99 2.25 3.99 12.75
C TYR A 99 1.46 2.68 12.76
N MET A 100 2.11 1.52 12.56
CA MET A 100 1.50 0.21 12.68
C MET A 100 1.57 -0.32 14.12
N PRO A 101 0.63 -1.15 14.58
CA PRO A 101 0.74 -1.85 15.87
C PRO A 101 2.06 -2.62 16.00
N ARG A 102 2.65 -2.63 17.19
CA ARG A 102 3.98 -3.25 17.44
C ARG A 102 4.07 -4.68 16.90
N LYS A 103 3.09 -5.54 17.22
CA LYS A 103 3.06 -6.93 16.75
C LYS A 103 3.06 -7.06 15.22
N HIS A 104 2.44 -6.11 14.51
CA HIS A 104 2.45 -6.11 13.05
C HIS A 104 3.81 -5.67 12.49
N ARG A 105 4.47 -4.68 13.13
CA ARG A 105 5.85 -4.30 12.78
C ARG A 105 6.81 -5.46 12.99
N ASP A 106 6.66 -6.17 14.10
CA ASP A 106 7.48 -7.34 14.43
C ASP A 106 7.29 -8.45 13.38
N PHE A 107 6.04 -8.67 12.94
CA PHE A 107 5.73 -9.60 11.85
C PHE A 107 6.36 -9.18 10.51
N ILE A 108 6.29 -7.90 10.14
CA ILE A 108 6.94 -7.37 8.94
C ILE A 108 8.46 -7.58 9.00
N LYS A 109 9.09 -7.31 10.15
CA LYS A 109 10.53 -7.54 10.36
C LYS A 109 10.89 -9.03 10.23
N TYR A 110 10.05 -9.91 10.77
CA TYR A 110 10.22 -11.34 10.64
C TYR A 110 10.18 -11.78 9.18
N ILE A 111 9.15 -11.40 8.41
CA ILE A 111 9.08 -11.71 6.97
C ILE A 111 10.29 -11.17 6.23
N GLN A 112 10.73 -9.95 6.54
CA GLN A 112 11.88 -9.32 5.90
C GLN A 112 13.20 -10.09 6.11
N SER A 113 13.31 -10.92 7.15
CA SER A 113 14.46 -11.80 7.38
C SER A 113 14.41 -13.13 6.61
N LEU A 114 13.28 -13.44 5.94
CA LEU A 114 13.09 -14.66 5.17
C LEU A 114 13.45 -14.44 3.70
N THR A 115 13.73 -15.53 2.99
CA THR A 115 13.87 -15.51 1.52
C THR A 115 12.51 -15.20 0.87
N PRO A 116 12.42 -14.18 0.00
CA PRO A 116 11.20 -13.89 -0.73
C PRO A 116 10.76 -15.06 -1.64
N LEU A 117 9.45 -15.25 -1.82
CA LEU A 117 8.93 -16.34 -2.66
C LEU A 117 9.41 -16.24 -4.10
N LYS A 118 9.56 -15.03 -4.64
CA LYS A 118 10.12 -14.80 -5.98
C LYS A 118 11.48 -15.47 -6.13
N ASP A 119 12.40 -15.23 -5.20
CA ASP A 119 13.76 -15.74 -5.30
C ASP A 119 13.81 -17.26 -5.12
N TYR A 120 12.97 -17.80 -4.22
CA TYR A 120 12.83 -19.25 -4.08
C TYR A 120 12.30 -19.92 -5.35
N ILE A 121 11.26 -19.34 -5.97
CA ILE A 121 10.63 -19.88 -7.19
C ILE A 121 11.54 -19.73 -8.41
N ASP A 122 12.22 -18.59 -8.56
CA ASP A 122 13.11 -18.36 -9.70
C ASP A 122 14.25 -19.39 -9.71
N ASN A 123 14.84 -19.65 -8.54
CA ASN A 123 15.89 -20.67 -8.36
C ASN A 123 15.40 -22.11 -8.53
N SER A 124 14.09 -22.37 -8.45
CA SER A 124 13.55 -23.72 -8.61
C SER A 124 13.57 -24.22 -10.06
N GLY A 125 13.62 -23.30 -11.04
CA GLY A 125 13.54 -23.62 -12.46
C GLY A 125 12.18 -24.16 -12.94
N ILE A 126 11.14 -24.14 -12.10
CA ILE A 126 9.82 -24.70 -12.42
C ILE A 126 8.93 -23.62 -13.05
N SER A 127 8.71 -23.70 -14.37
CA SER A 127 7.93 -22.73 -15.14
C SER A 127 6.52 -22.54 -14.62
N GLU A 128 5.82 -23.61 -14.20
CA GLU A 128 4.45 -23.51 -13.68
C GLU A 128 4.37 -22.68 -12.39
N LEU A 129 5.41 -22.72 -11.55
CA LEU A 129 5.47 -21.89 -10.34
C LEU A 129 5.79 -20.43 -10.69
N LYS A 130 6.63 -20.19 -11.69
CA LYS A 130 6.93 -18.83 -12.21
C LYS A 130 5.67 -18.17 -12.77
N GLU A 131 4.91 -18.89 -13.59
CA GLU A 131 3.61 -18.44 -14.08
C GLU A 131 2.66 -18.12 -12.92
N LYS A 132 2.64 -18.98 -11.90
CA LYS A 132 1.74 -18.81 -10.76
C LYS A 132 2.06 -17.60 -9.89
N ILE A 133 3.34 -17.35 -9.60
CA ILE A 133 3.73 -16.13 -8.86
C ILE A 133 3.54 -14.87 -9.71
N ASN A 134 3.71 -14.94 -11.04
CA ASN A 134 3.38 -13.83 -11.94
C ASN A 134 1.89 -13.45 -11.87
N LEU A 135 0.98 -14.42 -11.73
CA LEU A 135 -0.44 -14.14 -11.47
C LEU A 135 -0.69 -13.44 -10.12
N CYS A 136 0.16 -13.67 -9.11
CA CYS A 136 0.10 -12.94 -7.84
C CYS A 136 0.47 -11.46 -8.05
N PHE A 137 1.57 -11.19 -8.77
CA PHE A 137 1.98 -9.83 -9.12
C PHE A 137 0.93 -9.10 -9.96
N GLU A 138 0.32 -9.76 -10.94
CA GLU A 138 -0.76 -9.20 -11.75
C GLU A 138 -2.00 -8.86 -10.93
N SER A 139 -2.38 -9.73 -10.02
CA SER A 139 -3.52 -9.49 -9.14
C SER A 139 -3.25 -8.32 -8.21
N LEU A 140 -2.03 -8.19 -7.70
CA LEU A 140 -1.61 -7.09 -6.84
C LEU A 140 -1.49 -5.76 -7.60
N GLU A 141 -0.95 -5.77 -8.81
CA GLU A 141 -0.95 -4.63 -9.71
C GLU A 141 -2.39 -4.17 -10.02
N GLY A 142 -3.28 -5.12 -10.30
CA GLY A 142 -4.71 -4.88 -10.51
C GLY A 142 -5.37 -4.19 -9.31
N PHE A 143 -5.09 -4.67 -8.09
CA PHE A 143 -5.52 -4.02 -6.85
C PHE A 143 -5.01 -2.58 -6.76
N ARG A 144 -3.70 -2.36 -6.98
CA ARG A 144 -3.07 -1.03 -6.92
C ARG A 144 -3.64 -0.07 -7.96
N ASN A 145 -3.92 -0.56 -9.16
CA ASN A 145 -4.58 0.23 -10.21
C ASN A 145 -6.01 0.64 -9.82
N LYS A 146 -6.80 -0.28 -9.24
CA LYS A 146 -8.14 0.04 -8.72
C LYS A 146 -8.08 1.06 -7.59
N HIS A 147 -7.14 0.90 -6.66
CA HIS A 147 -6.90 1.86 -5.59
C HIS A 147 -6.54 3.25 -6.11
N LEU A 148 -5.64 3.34 -7.09
CA LEU A 148 -5.29 4.60 -7.76
C LEU A 148 -6.52 5.27 -8.39
N LYS A 149 -7.36 4.51 -9.12
CA LYS A 149 -8.59 5.04 -9.71
C LYS A 149 -9.55 5.59 -8.66
N ILE A 150 -9.72 4.90 -7.53
CA ILE A 150 -10.53 5.37 -6.42
C ILE A 150 -9.94 6.65 -5.83
N ALA A 151 -8.64 6.69 -5.53
CA ALA A 151 -7.99 7.89 -4.99
C ALA A 151 -8.12 9.10 -5.93
N LEU A 152 -7.97 8.90 -7.24
CA LEU A 152 -8.20 9.95 -8.25
C LEU A 152 -9.64 10.47 -8.20
N ASN A 153 -10.63 9.58 -8.09
CA ASN A 153 -12.03 9.98 -8.04
C ASN A 153 -12.42 10.66 -6.72
N TYR A 154 -11.91 10.17 -5.59
CA TYR A 154 -12.26 10.63 -4.24
C TYR A 154 -11.44 11.83 -3.76
N ILE A 155 -10.30 12.11 -4.39
CA ILE A 155 -9.42 13.21 -4.00
C ILE A 155 -9.23 14.18 -5.16
N LYS A 156 -8.60 13.75 -6.26
CA LYS A 156 -8.21 14.66 -7.35
C LYS A 156 -9.42 15.32 -8.03
N ARG A 157 -10.46 14.54 -8.36
CA ARG A 157 -11.66 15.04 -9.03
C ARG A 157 -12.60 15.86 -8.13
N GLN A 158 -12.44 15.78 -6.81
CA GLN A 158 -13.30 16.51 -5.87
C GLN A 158 -12.81 17.93 -5.59
N LYS A 159 -11.63 18.30 -6.10
CA LYS A 159 -11.04 19.62 -5.88
C LYS A 159 -11.60 20.62 -6.90
N MET A 160 -12.21 21.71 -6.43
CA MET A 160 -12.81 22.75 -7.28
C MET A 160 -11.85 23.91 -7.63
N ASP A 161 -10.72 24.08 -6.94
CA ASP A 161 -9.68 25.09 -7.24
C ASP A 161 -8.28 24.69 -6.70
N GLU A 162 -7.22 25.13 -7.38
CA GLU A 162 -5.85 24.56 -7.47
C GLU A 162 -4.91 24.64 -6.22
N THR A 163 -3.88 23.78 -6.22
CA THR A 163 -2.43 24.04 -5.91
C THR A 163 -1.61 22.93 -5.21
N THR A 164 -2.22 21.90 -4.59
CA THR A 164 -1.44 20.77 -4.00
C THR A 164 -2.16 19.41 -4.08
N TYR A 165 -1.41 18.37 -4.49
CA TYR A 165 -1.83 16.96 -4.64
C TYR A 165 -1.50 16.09 -3.42
N LEU A 166 -1.44 16.68 -2.23
CA LEU A 166 -1.00 15.97 -1.03
C LEU A 166 -2.09 15.00 -0.56
N GLY A 167 -1.77 13.72 -0.41
CA GLY A 167 -2.57 12.76 0.35
C GLY A 167 -2.66 13.16 1.83
N THR A 168 -3.48 12.47 2.60
CA THR A 168 -3.58 12.69 4.07
C THR A 168 -2.27 12.39 4.80
N GLY A 169 -1.40 11.57 4.21
CA GLY A 169 -0.02 11.36 4.66
C GLY A 169 1.02 12.35 4.11
N SER A 170 0.58 13.47 3.53
CA SER A 170 1.45 14.53 3.01
C SER A 170 2.39 14.14 1.85
N THR A 171 2.03 13.13 1.05
CA THR A 171 2.74 12.75 -0.18
C THR A 171 1.97 13.15 -1.42
N ASP A 172 2.64 13.41 -2.55
CA ASP A 172 1.95 13.37 -3.85
C ASP A 172 1.45 11.93 -4.09
N PHE A 173 0.18 11.71 -3.74
CA PHE A 173 -0.38 10.37 -3.71
C PHE A 173 -0.47 9.78 -5.12
N VAL A 174 -0.58 10.60 -6.17
CA VAL A 174 -0.68 10.11 -7.54
C VAL A 174 0.66 9.53 -7.97
N SER A 175 1.75 10.27 -7.73
CA SER A 175 3.11 9.81 -8.03
C SER A 175 3.46 8.58 -7.20
N PHE A 176 3.18 8.60 -5.89
CA PHE A 176 3.41 7.48 -4.99
C PHE A 176 2.66 6.20 -5.40
N LEU A 177 1.35 6.31 -5.69
CA LEU A 177 0.53 5.14 -6.08
C LEU A 177 0.91 4.60 -7.45
N ASN A 178 1.28 5.46 -8.40
CA ASN A 178 1.81 5.00 -9.69
C ASN A 178 3.17 4.31 -9.52
N ARG A 179 4.07 4.88 -8.71
CA ARG A 179 5.38 4.30 -8.43
C ARG A 179 5.26 2.89 -7.88
N THR A 180 4.50 2.75 -6.80
CA THR A 180 4.30 1.46 -6.13
C THR A 180 3.63 0.44 -7.06
N LYS A 181 2.67 0.84 -7.91
CA LYS A 181 2.11 -0.02 -8.97
C LYS A 181 3.18 -0.47 -9.96
N THR A 182 4.00 0.44 -10.47
CA THR A 182 5.06 0.12 -11.44
C THR A 182 6.14 -0.78 -10.86
N GLU A 183 6.54 -0.58 -9.60
CA GLU A 183 7.49 -1.45 -8.91
C GLU A 183 6.94 -2.88 -8.77
N THR A 184 5.63 -3.04 -8.50
CA THR A 184 4.97 -4.36 -8.51
C THR A 184 4.99 -4.99 -9.90
N ALA A 185 4.64 -4.25 -10.95
CA ALA A 185 4.64 -4.77 -12.32
C ALA A 185 6.04 -5.25 -12.77
N LYS A 186 7.09 -4.53 -12.37
CA LYS A 186 8.49 -4.88 -12.64
C LYS A 186 9.02 -6.07 -11.83
N SER A 187 8.26 -6.57 -10.86
CA SER A 187 8.68 -7.69 -10.01
C SER A 187 8.42 -9.07 -10.63
N LYS A 188 7.70 -9.14 -11.75
CA LYS A 188 7.45 -10.38 -12.48
C LYS A 188 8.76 -11.08 -12.88
N ILE A 189 8.73 -12.40 -12.91
CA ILE A 189 9.84 -13.26 -13.30
C ILE A 189 9.71 -13.57 -14.79
N ASP A 190 10.84 -13.64 -15.49
CA ASP A 190 10.88 -14.13 -16.87
C ASP A 190 10.61 -15.64 -16.91
N ILE A 191 9.73 -16.04 -17.85
CA ILE A 191 9.30 -17.43 -18.06
C ILE A 191 10.31 -18.15 -18.95
#